data_AF-A0A821TYU5-F1
#
_entry.id   AF-A0A821TYU5-F1
#
_cell.length_a   1.000
_cell.length_b   1.000
_cell.length_c   1.000
_cell.angle_alpha   90.00
_cell.angle_beta   90.00
_cell.angle_gamma   90.00
#
_symmetry.space_group_name_H-M   'P 1'
#
loop_
_entity.id
_entity.type
_entity.pdbx_description
1 polymer ?
#
loop_
_entity_poly.entity_id
_entity_poly.type
_entity_poly.pdbx_seq_one_letter_code
_entity_poly.pdbx_strand_id
1 'polypeptide(L)'
;MSTAMSTTIISTLTVVTFEMNRYFSILILLFGTIGNVLNVLIFHQPKHRTNPCAVYFFYASIAGLIALYSGLASRVFAIFSLDASATNATICKLRAFIVWVSTTASSWLLTYATIDRYCISCRDVRRRNLSNLRFTRRLMIFAVVSGSLIFAETFYCYVPNLRNSPLTCYGQNMACRLYNEIASALAFVFIPSIIMLIFGYATVQNVRKLLFSIAPTTSTHGTTMTMKKTDRQLIQMLIVQIILLTIFNIPLAIQRLYLTSTLNVPKSLLRSAIENLCFQLFYLLSFMSFGMPFYIYTLTGTVFRNEFMELFRFVSRKVRIAAF
;
A
#
# COMPACT_ATOMS: atom_id res chain seq x y z
N MET A 1 28.76 -3.90 -37.04
CA MET A 1 27.54 -4.73 -36.87
C MET A 1 27.09 -4.82 -35.41
N SER A 2 27.99 -5.07 -34.45
CA SER A 2 27.66 -5.11 -33.00
C SER A 2 27.17 -3.78 -32.40
N THR A 3 27.69 -2.64 -32.87
CA THR A 3 27.30 -1.29 -32.42
C THR A 3 25.92 -0.84 -32.94
N ALA A 4 25.56 -1.24 -34.15
CA ALA A 4 24.24 -0.99 -34.73
C ALA A 4 23.16 -1.86 -34.06
N MET A 5 23.47 -3.12 -33.76
CA MET A 5 22.56 -3.97 -32.98
C MET A 5 22.38 -3.47 -31.55
N SER A 6 23.45 -3.05 -30.87
CA SER A 6 23.35 -2.54 -29.50
C SER A 6 22.54 -1.24 -29.41
N THR A 7 22.68 -0.34 -30.38
CA THR A 7 21.88 0.90 -30.45
C THR A 7 20.39 0.63 -30.69
N THR A 8 20.04 -0.30 -31.57
CA THR A 8 18.64 -0.72 -31.80
C THR A 8 18.02 -1.38 -30.56
N ILE A 9 18.78 -2.18 -29.81
CA ILE A 9 18.29 -2.79 -28.57
C ILE A 9 18.04 -1.70 -27.50
N ILE A 10 18.97 -0.75 -27.35
CA ILE A 10 18.83 0.36 -26.39
C ILE A 10 17.61 1.22 -26.71
N SER A 11 17.39 1.57 -27.98
CA SER A 11 16.21 2.35 -28.39
C SER A 11 14.92 1.58 -28.12
N THR A 12 14.88 0.29 -28.46
CA THR A 12 13.73 -0.59 -28.18
C THR A 12 13.42 -0.66 -26.69
N LEU A 13 14.42 -0.88 -25.83
CA LEU A 13 14.24 -0.90 -24.37
C LEU A 13 13.70 0.42 -23.83
N THR A 14 14.18 1.54 -24.37
CA THR A 14 13.73 2.88 -23.97
C THR A 14 12.27 3.11 -24.36
N VAL A 15 11.88 2.75 -25.59
CA VAL A 15 10.49 2.82 -26.06
C VAL A 15 9.58 1.94 -25.23
N VAL A 16 9.95 0.67 -25.00
CA VAL A 16 9.18 -0.26 -24.18
C VAL A 16 9.02 0.28 -22.75
N THR A 17 10.08 0.82 -22.17
CA THR A 17 10.03 1.44 -20.84
C THR A 17 9.04 2.61 -20.81
N PHE A 18 9.11 3.50 -21.80
CA PHE A 18 8.21 4.65 -21.91
C PHE A 18 6.74 4.23 -22.05
N GLU A 19 6.46 3.31 -22.98
CA GLU A 19 5.11 2.82 -23.26
C GLU A 19 4.50 2.07 -22.06
N MET A 20 5.30 1.22 -21.41
CA MET A 20 4.90 0.53 -20.18
C MET A 20 4.52 1.53 -19.09
N ASN A 21 5.36 2.56 -18.86
CA ASN A 21 5.06 3.60 -17.89
C ASN A 21 3.79 4.37 -18.24
N ARG A 22 3.59 4.71 -19.52
CA ARG A 22 2.40 5.41 -19.99
C ARG A 22 1.13 4.62 -19.69
N TYR A 23 1.02 3.41 -20.22
CA TYR A 23 -0.22 2.65 -20.10
C TYR A 23 -0.45 2.10 -18.69
N PHE A 24 0.57 1.50 -18.06
CA PHE A 24 0.36 0.89 -16.75
C PHE A 24 0.19 1.93 -15.65
N SER A 25 0.84 3.10 -15.70
CA SER A 25 0.57 4.15 -14.70
C SER A 25 -0.87 4.62 -14.78
N ILE A 26 -1.42 4.80 -15.99
CA ILE A 26 -2.82 5.20 -16.19
C ILE A 26 -3.77 4.12 -15.68
N LEU A 27 -3.54 2.86 -16.03
CA LEU A 27 -4.39 1.76 -15.59
C LEU A 27 -4.34 1.56 -14.07
N ILE A 28 -3.15 1.59 -13.47
CA ILE A 28 -2.99 1.46 -12.02
C ILE A 28 -3.64 2.63 -11.30
N LEU A 29 -3.49 3.86 -11.81
CA LEU A 29 -4.13 5.03 -11.22
C LEU A 29 -5.66 4.93 -11.33
N LEU A 30 -6.20 4.53 -12.49
CA LEU A 30 -7.64 4.36 -12.72
C LEU A 30 -8.23 3.29 -11.78
N PHE A 31 -7.76 2.05 -11.88
CA PHE A 31 -8.29 0.94 -11.09
C PHE A 31 -7.97 1.09 -9.61
N GLY A 32 -6.80 1.64 -9.26
CA GLY A 32 -6.44 1.93 -7.88
C GLY A 32 -7.30 3.03 -7.26
N THR A 33 -7.68 4.05 -8.03
CA THR A 33 -8.63 5.08 -7.58
C THR A 33 -9.99 4.47 -7.34
N ILE A 34 -10.53 3.73 -8.32
CA ILE A 34 -11.83 3.06 -8.20
C ILE A 34 -11.86 2.17 -6.95
N GLY A 35 -10.86 1.31 -6.78
CA GLY A 35 -10.78 0.39 -5.65
C GLY A 35 -10.77 1.11 -4.31
N ASN A 36 -9.87 2.08 -4.12
CA ASN A 36 -9.77 2.80 -2.86
C ASN A 36 -11.00 3.67 -2.57
N VAL A 37 -11.59 4.32 -3.57
CA VAL A 37 -12.84 5.09 -3.41
C VAL A 37 -13.97 4.16 -2.95
N LEU A 38 -14.11 2.99 -3.57
CA LEU A 38 -15.13 2.02 -3.16
C LEU A 38 -14.90 1.52 -1.73
N ASN A 39 -13.65 1.22 -1.33
CA ASN A 39 -13.31 0.91 0.06
C ASN A 39 -13.72 2.03 1.02
N VAL A 40 -13.37 3.28 0.69
CA VAL A 40 -13.74 4.46 1.48
C VAL A 40 -15.26 4.54 1.64
N LEU A 41 -16.02 4.40 0.55
CA LEU A 41 -17.49 4.44 0.61
C LEU A 41 -18.09 3.31 1.44
N ILE A 42 -17.55 2.08 1.35
CA ILE A 42 -17.99 0.94 2.15
C ILE A 42 -17.71 1.19 3.64
N PHE A 43 -16.48 1.51 4.00
CA PHE A 43 -16.10 1.70 5.41
C PHE A 43 -16.61 3.01 6.01
N HIS A 44 -17.06 3.96 5.18
CA HIS A 44 -17.74 5.17 5.64
C HIS A 44 -19.15 4.91 6.18
N GLN A 45 -19.75 3.75 5.94
CA GLN A 45 -21.11 3.47 6.41
C GLN A 45 -21.19 3.46 7.96
N PRO A 46 -22.26 3.99 8.58
CA PRO A 46 -22.35 4.14 10.04
C PRO A 46 -22.08 2.85 10.83
N LYS A 47 -22.51 1.69 10.31
CA LYS A 47 -22.32 0.37 10.93
C LYS A 47 -20.85 -0.05 11.09
N HIS A 48 -19.94 0.52 10.30
CA HIS A 48 -18.52 0.19 10.32
C HIS A 48 -17.68 1.19 11.13
N ARG A 49 -18.20 2.41 11.38
CA ARG A 49 -17.46 3.47 12.08
C ARG A 49 -17.13 3.15 13.54
N THR A 50 -17.87 2.23 14.15
CA THR A 50 -17.64 1.78 15.53
C THR A 50 -16.64 0.63 15.62
N ASN A 51 -16.24 0.03 14.50
CA ASN A 51 -15.31 -1.09 14.45
C ASN A 51 -13.87 -0.59 14.19
N PRO A 52 -12.96 -0.69 15.18
CA PRO A 52 -11.55 -0.27 15.04
C PRO A 52 -10.85 -0.73 13.76
N CYS A 53 -11.02 -1.99 13.37
CA CYS A 53 -10.42 -2.55 12.15
C CYS A 53 -10.94 -1.90 10.87
N ALA A 54 -12.24 -1.65 10.79
CA ALA A 54 -12.84 -0.95 9.66
C ALA A 54 -12.34 0.50 9.54
N VAL A 55 -12.12 1.17 10.68
CA VAL A 55 -11.52 2.51 10.72
C VAL A 55 -10.09 2.49 10.18
N TYR A 56 -9.28 1.49 10.52
CA TYR A 56 -7.95 1.35 9.92
C TYR A 56 -8.00 1.15 8.41
N PHE A 57 -8.89 0.27 7.90
CA PHE A 57 -9.04 0.06 6.45
C PHE A 57 -9.52 1.31 5.70
N PHE A 58 -10.41 2.09 6.32
CA PHE A 58 -10.88 3.36 5.79
C PHE A 58 -9.71 4.34 5.57
N TYR A 59 -8.93 4.61 6.61
CA TYR A 59 -7.81 5.54 6.52
C TYR A 59 -6.64 4.97 5.69
N ALA A 60 -6.45 3.66 5.68
CA ALA A 60 -5.48 3.01 4.79
C ALA A 60 -5.85 3.25 3.32
N SER A 61 -7.13 3.21 2.97
CA SER A 61 -7.60 3.48 1.61
C SER A 61 -7.43 4.95 1.22
N ILE A 62 -7.63 5.88 2.15
CA ILE A 62 -7.32 7.31 1.94
C ILE A 62 -5.81 7.50 1.72
N ALA A 63 -4.98 6.91 2.58
CA ALA A 63 -3.52 6.97 2.43
C ALA A 63 -3.06 6.35 1.10
N GLY A 64 -3.68 5.24 0.69
CA GLY A 64 -3.45 4.61 -0.61
C GLY A 64 -3.81 5.52 -1.80
N LEU A 65 -4.91 6.28 -1.74
CA LEU A 65 -5.23 7.30 -2.75
C LEU A 65 -4.16 8.39 -2.80
N ILE A 66 -3.78 8.93 -1.65
CA ILE A 66 -2.74 9.96 -1.57
C ILE A 66 -1.43 9.45 -2.16
N ALA A 67 -1.04 8.22 -1.85
CA ALA A 67 0.13 7.56 -2.41
C ALA A 67 0.04 7.42 -3.93
N LEU A 68 -1.07 6.91 -4.47
CA LEU A 68 -1.27 6.74 -5.91
C LEU A 68 -1.17 8.08 -6.65
N TYR A 69 -1.86 9.12 -6.19
CA TYR A 69 -1.83 10.41 -6.85
C TYR A 69 -0.48 11.11 -6.71
N SER A 70 0.11 11.16 -5.52
CA SER A 70 1.44 11.77 -5.34
C SER A 70 2.54 11.00 -6.08
N GLY A 71 2.43 9.67 -6.17
CA GLY A 71 3.44 8.80 -6.76
C GLY A 71 3.36 8.64 -8.27
N LEU A 72 2.15 8.48 -8.82
CA LEU A 72 1.93 8.19 -10.24
C LEU A 72 1.39 9.38 -11.05
N ALA A 73 0.67 10.34 -10.47
CA ALA A 73 0.09 11.44 -11.27
C ALA A 73 1.18 12.28 -11.96
N SER A 74 2.30 12.52 -11.28
CA SER A 74 3.50 13.13 -11.90
C SER A 74 4.00 12.40 -13.14
N ARG A 75 3.93 11.06 -13.19
CA ARG A 75 4.31 10.27 -14.37
C ARG A 75 3.32 10.48 -15.51
N VAL A 76 2.04 10.58 -15.19
CA VAL A 76 1.01 10.91 -16.18
C VAL A 76 1.23 12.32 -16.72
N PHE A 77 1.51 13.30 -15.86
CA PHE A 77 1.82 14.67 -16.30
C PHE A 77 3.14 14.76 -17.08
N ALA A 78 4.13 13.94 -16.77
CA ALA A 78 5.38 13.87 -17.51
C ALA A 78 5.18 13.47 -18.98
N ILE A 79 4.17 12.65 -19.30
CA ILE A 79 3.81 12.29 -20.68
C ILE A 79 3.44 13.54 -21.49
N PHE A 80 2.79 14.50 -20.85
CA PHE A 80 2.39 15.77 -21.47
C PHE A 80 3.43 16.87 -21.28
N SER A 81 4.64 16.54 -20.79
CA SER A 81 5.68 17.51 -20.44
C SER A 81 5.25 18.55 -19.38
N LEU A 82 4.28 18.20 -18.53
CA LEU A 82 3.71 19.06 -17.47
C LEU A 82 4.18 18.66 -16.07
N ASP A 83 5.22 17.83 -15.94
CA ASP A 83 5.73 17.43 -14.63
C ASP A 83 6.52 18.56 -13.96
N ALA A 84 5.82 19.37 -13.18
CA ALA A 84 6.42 20.44 -12.38
C ALA A 84 7.44 19.92 -11.35
N SER A 85 7.42 18.63 -10.98
CA SER A 85 8.41 18.05 -10.07
C SER A 85 9.78 17.85 -10.73
N ALA A 86 9.84 17.89 -12.06
CA ALA A 86 11.11 17.88 -12.78
C ALA A 86 11.84 19.22 -12.70
N THR A 87 11.14 20.35 -12.59
CA THR A 87 11.78 21.69 -12.65
C THR A 87 11.75 22.43 -11.31
N ASN A 88 10.77 22.15 -10.45
CA ASN A 88 10.57 22.86 -9.19
C ASN A 88 11.02 21.99 -7.99
N ALA A 89 12.04 22.47 -7.26
CA ALA A 89 12.59 21.75 -6.12
C ALA A 89 11.60 21.58 -4.96
N THR A 90 10.74 22.57 -4.71
CA THR A 90 9.73 22.50 -3.64
C THR A 90 8.69 21.44 -3.95
N ILE A 91 8.20 21.39 -5.19
CA ILE A 91 7.23 20.38 -5.63
C ILE A 91 7.87 18.98 -5.58
N CYS A 92 9.11 18.83 -6.06
CA CYS A 92 9.87 17.58 -5.96
C CYS A 92 9.94 17.06 -4.52
N LYS A 93 10.41 17.90 -3.58
CA LYS A 93 10.59 17.53 -2.17
C LYS A 93 9.26 17.20 -1.49
N LEU A 94 8.27 18.08 -1.63
CA LEU A 94 6.95 17.88 -0.99
C LEU A 94 6.25 16.64 -1.54
N ARG A 95 6.31 16.41 -2.85
CA ARG A 95 5.76 15.21 -3.48
C ARG A 95 6.45 13.95 -2.93
N ALA A 96 7.78 13.92 -2.91
CA ALA A 96 8.53 12.77 -2.39
C ALA A 96 8.17 12.49 -0.93
N PHE A 97 8.12 13.53 -0.09
CA PHE A 97 7.67 13.44 1.30
C PHE A 97 6.29 12.81 1.42
N ILE A 98 5.30 13.34 0.68
CA ILE A 98 3.92 12.85 0.70
C ILE A 98 3.84 11.39 0.27
N VAL A 99 4.57 10.99 -0.79
CA VAL A 99 4.63 9.59 -1.24
C VAL A 99 5.11 8.68 -0.11
N TRP A 100 6.25 8.98 0.50
CA TRP A 100 6.81 8.13 1.56
C TRP A 100 5.91 8.06 2.79
N VAL A 101 5.42 9.21 3.27
CA VAL A 101 4.54 9.23 4.44
C VAL A 101 3.23 8.48 4.17
N SER A 102 2.60 8.69 3.02
CA SER A 102 1.31 8.06 2.69
C SER A 102 1.42 6.54 2.45
N THR A 103 2.46 6.10 1.75
CA THR A 103 2.74 4.66 1.54
C THR A 103 3.03 3.94 2.87
N THR A 104 3.88 4.51 3.71
CA THR A 104 4.17 4.00 5.05
C THR A 104 2.92 4.01 5.93
N ALA A 105 2.16 5.10 5.96
CA ALA A 105 0.91 5.16 6.72
C ALA A 105 -0.09 4.08 6.27
N SER A 106 -0.29 3.91 4.96
CA SER A 106 -1.18 2.86 4.43
C SER A 106 -0.78 1.46 4.91
N SER A 107 0.52 1.13 4.90
CA SER A 107 1.05 -0.16 5.35
C SER A 107 0.90 -0.37 6.86
N TRP A 108 1.21 0.66 7.67
CA TRP A 108 1.07 0.57 9.13
C TRP A 108 -0.37 0.52 9.60
N LEU A 109 -1.29 1.23 8.94
CA LEU A 109 -2.71 1.15 9.26
C LEU A 109 -3.25 -0.27 9.06
N LEU A 110 -2.84 -0.94 7.99
CA LEU A 110 -3.16 -2.35 7.76
C LEU A 110 -2.52 -3.27 8.83
N THR A 111 -1.30 -2.95 9.23
CA THR A 111 -0.60 -3.65 10.31
C THR A 111 -1.36 -3.54 11.63
N TYR A 112 -1.83 -2.35 11.98
CA TYR A 112 -2.64 -2.14 13.17
C TYR A 112 -4.02 -2.79 13.08
N ALA A 113 -4.63 -2.86 11.89
CA ALA A 113 -5.84 -3.65 11.67
C ALA A 113 -5.60 -5.14 11.99
N THR A 114 -4.43 -5.66 11.62
CA THR A 114 -4.04 -7.05 11.93
C THR A 114 -3.84 -7.28 13.43
N ILE A 115 -3.17 -6.34 14.12
CA ILE A 115 -3.02 -6.38 15.58
C ILE A 115 -4.39 -6.30 16.28
N ASP A 116 -5.27 -5.44 15.81
CA ASP A 116 -6.63 -5.30 16.34
C ASP A 116 -7.43 -6.61 16.23
N ARG A 117 -7.37 -7.28 15.08
CA ARG A 117 -7.97 -8.61 14.90
C ARG A 117 -7.36 -9.65 15.85
N TYR A 118 -6.06 -9.60 16.08
CA TYR A 118 -5.42 -10.45 17.09
C TYR A 118 -5.96 -10.16 18.50
N CYS A 119 -6.04 -8.89 18.90
CA CYS A 119 -6.55 -8.48 20.19
C CYS A 119 -7.97 -9.00 20.45
N ILE A 120 -8.86 -8.91 19.46
CA ILE A 120 -10.24 -9.44 19.57
C ILE A 120 -10.27 -10.96 19.65
N SER A 121 -9.39 -11.66 18.92
CA SER A 121 -9.33 -13.13 18.95
C SER A 121 -8.85 -13.71 20.29
N CYS A 122 -8.25 -12.88 21.15
CA CYS A 122 -7.73 -13.32 22.44
C CYS A 122 -8.84 -13.68 23.44
N ARG A 123 -8.59 -14.70 24.27
CA ARG A 123 -9.50 -15.08 25.38
C ARG A 123 -9.49 -14.08 26.53
N ASP A 124 -8.36 -13.41 26.75
CA ASP A 124 -8.16 -12.40 27.79
C ASP A 124 -8.94 -11.10 27.49
N VAL A 125 -9.80 -10.70 28.43
CA VAL A 125 -10.62 -9.47 28.36
C VAL A 125 -9.74 -8.22 28.23
N ARG A 126 -8.60 -8.17 28.93
CA ARG A 126 -7.70 -7.01 28.89
C ARG A 126 -7.14 -6.79 27.49
N ARG A 127 -6.78 -7.87 26.80
CA ARG A 127 -6.29 -7.81 25.41
C ARG A 127 -7.39 -7.38 24.45
N ARG A 128 -8.62 -7.87 24.63
CA ARG A 128 -9.77 -7.44 23.82
C ARG A 128 -10.08 -5.95 23.99
N ASN A 129 -9.96 -5.43 25.21
CA ASN A 129 -10.21 -4.02 25.49
C ASN A 129 -9.22 -3.06 24.80
N LEU A 130 -8.09 -3.55 24.28
CA LEU A 130 -7.19 -2.76 23.44
C LEU A 130 -7.80 -2.43 22.07
N SER A 131 -8.73 -3.25 21.57
CA SER A 131 -9.53 -2.96 20.37
C SER A 131 -10.60 -1.92 20.71
N ASN A 132 -10.20 -0.65 20.77
CA ASN A 132 -11.10 0.47 20.97
C ASN A 132 -10.68 1.69 20.13
N LEU A 133 -11.66 2.54 19.80
CA LEU A 133 -11.45 3.68 18.89
C LEU A 133 -10.47 4.74 19.42
N ARG A 134 -10.34 4.89 20.75
CA ARG A 134 -9.38 5.85 21.33
C ARG A 134 -7.95 5.39 21.06
N PHE A 135 -7.68 4.11 21.27
CA PHE A 135 -6.39 3.50 20.96
C PHE A 135 -6.12 3.51 19.45
N THR A 136 -7.13 3.20 18.63
CA THR A 136 -7.06 3.32 17.17
C THR A 136 -6.58 4.69 16.73
N ARG A 137 -7.24 5.76 17.19
CA ARG A 137 -6.85 7.14 16.83
C ARG A 137 -5.41 7.47 17.21
N ARG A 138 -4.95 7.04 18.39
CA ARG A 138 -3.57 7.26 18.83
C ARG A 138 -2.57 6.55 17.92
N LEU A 139 -2.82 5.30 17.54
CA LEU A 139 -1.96 4.55 16.62
C LEU A 139 -1.94 5.17 15.20
N MET A 140 -3.08 5.65 14.70
CA MET A 140 -3.12 6.34 13.41
C MET A 140 -2.27 7.62 13.41
N ILE A 141 -2.40 8.44 14.45
CA ILE A 141 -1.57 9.65 14.61
C ILE A 141 -0.10 9.26 14.70
N PHE A 142 0.23 8.22 15.48
CA PHE A 142 1.59 7.73 15.62
C PHE A 142 2.18 7.27 14.28
N ALA A 143 1.44 6.56 13.41
CA ALA A 143 1.93 6.15 12.10
C ALA A 143 2.25 7.34 11.19
N VAL A 144 1.39 8.36 11.17
CA VAL A 144 1.61 9.56 10.34
C VAL A 144 2.79 10.38 10.88
N VAL A 145 2.86 10.59 12.20
CA VAL A 145 3.95 11.36 12.82
C VAL A 145 5.29 10.64 12.69
N SER A 146 5.34 9.34 13.01
CA SER A 146 6.59 8.57 12.88
C SER A 146 7.05 8.48 11.42
N GLY A 147 6.14 8.24 10.47
CA GLY A 147 6.45 8.31 9.05
C GLY A 147 6.97 9.68 8.63
N SER A 148 6.34 10.76 9.10
CA SER A 148 6.79 12.13 8.81
C SER A 148 8.19 12.41 9.33
N LEU A 149 8.54 11.91 10.53
CA LEU A 149 9.87 12.07 11.10
C LEU A 149 10.91 11.24 10.35
N ILE A 150 10.60 9.99 10.01
CA ILE A 150 11.49 9.10 9.24
C ILE A 150 11.78 9.71 7.87
N PHE A 151 10.78 10.32 7.23
CA PHE A 151 10.91 10.85 5.87
C PHE A 151 11.12 12.38 5.79
N ALA A 152 11.45 13.04 6.91
CA ALA A 152 11.76 14.47 6.93
C ALA A 152 13.07 14.83 6.19
N GLU A 153 14.01 13.89 6.11
CA GLU A 153 15.24 14.00 5.31
C GLU A 153 14.95 14.35 3.85
N THR A 154 13.80 13.98 3.30
CA THR A 154 13.45 14.27 1.90
C THR A 154 13.51 15.74 1.53
N PHE A 155 13.21 16.65 2.48
CA PHE A 155 13.32 18.10 2.27
C PHE A 155 14.77 18.57 2.06
N TYR A 156 15.74 17.82 2.58
CA TYR A 156 17.16 18.06 2.34
C TYR A 156 17.69 17.23 1.17
N CYS A 157 17.34 15.95 1.14
CA CYS A 157 17.97 14.93 0.30
C CYS A 157 17.49 14.89 -1.15
N TYR A 158 16.27 15.32 -1.45
CA TYR A 158 15.70 15.22 -2.81
C TYR A 158 15.97 16.47 -3.64
N VAL A 159 16.40 16.25 -4.88
CA VAL A 159 16.63 17.31 -5.87
C VAL A 159 16.03 16.93 -7.22
N PRO A 160 15.55 17.93 -7.99
CA PRO A 160 15.03 17.72 -9.34
C PRO A 160 16.14 17.57 -10.38
N ASN A 161 15.82 16.95 -11.53
CA ASN A 161 16.64 16.80 -12.73
C ASN A 161 18.07 16.26 -12.51
N LEU A 162 18.19 15.27 -11.64
CA LEU A 162 19.49 14.64 -11.39
C LEU A 162 19.92 13.73 -12.55
N ARG A 163 21.15 13.92 -13.05
CA ARG A 163 21.75 13.04 -14.07
C ARG A 163 21.97 11.63 -13.50
N ASN A 164 21.84 10.60 -14.34
CA ASN A 164 22.01 9.18 -13.96
C ASN A 164 21.10 8.74 -12.80
N SER A 165 19.88 9.26 -12.77
CA SER A 165 18.85 8.89 -11.81
C SER A 165 17.72 8.13 -12.50
N PRO A 166 17.12 7.09 -11.86
CA PRO A 166 15.97 6.40 -12.42
C PRO A 166 14.68 7.26 -12.40
N LEU A 167 14.69 8.38 -11.67
CA LEU A 167 13.56 9.32 -11.53
C LEU A 167 14.03 10.77 -11.66
N THR A 168 13.15 11.62 -12.17
CA THR A 168 13.36 13.07 -12.33
C THR A 168 13.57 13.79 -11.00
N CYS A 169 12.94 13.32 -9.92
CA CYS A 169 13.10 13.83 -8.57
C CYS A 169 13.62 12.70 -7.67
N TYR A 170 14.87 12.81 -7.17
CA TYR A 170 15.53 11.71 -6.47
C TYR A 170 16.62 12.17 -5.50
N GLY A 171 17.18 11.23 -4.74
CA GLY A 171 18.24 11.50 -3.76
C GLY A 171 19.52 12.02 -4.40
N GLN A 172 20.01 13.16 -3.91
CA GLN A 172 21.14 13.90 -4.49
C GLN A 172 22.50 13.20 -4.38
N ASN A 173 22.70 12.41 -3.32
CA ASN A 173 23.97 11.74 -3.04
C ASN A 173 23.74 10.31 -2.51
N MET A 174 24.81 9.52 -2.44
CA MET A 174 24.75 8.11 -2.04
C MET A 174 24.18 7.92 -0.63
N ALA A 175 24.57 8.77 0.33
CA ALA A 175 24.07 8.71 1.71
C ALA A 175 22.56 8.93 1.79
N CYS A 176 22.04 9.97 1.12
CA CYS A 176 20.62 10.25 1.03
C CYS A 176 19.82 9.10 0.39
N ARG A 177 20.34 8.53 -0.70
CA ARG A 177 19.71 7.38 -1.34
C ARG A 177 19.69 6.18 -0.40
N LEU A 178 20.84 5.80 0.14
CA LEU A 178 20.97 4.63 1.01
C LEU A 178 20.07 4.74 2.25
N TYR A 179 20.04 5.90 2.90
CA TYR A 179 19.12 6.15 4.00
C TYR A 179 17.66 5.93 3.57
N ASN A 180 17.22 6.59 2.51
CA ASN A 180 15.83 6.51 2.06
C ASN A 180 15.45 5.08 1.64
N GLU A 181 16.35 4.35 0.98
CA GLU A 181 16.12 2.98 0.57
C GLU A 181 16.03 2.01 1.75
N ILE A 182 16.92 2.13 2.74
CA ILE A 182 16.87 1.31 3.96
C ILE A 182 15.64 1.68 4.80
N ALA A 183 15.39 2.97 5.00
CA ALA A 183 14.25 3.47 5.78
C ALA A 183 12.92 3.01 5.17
N SER A 184 12.75 3.16 3.85
CA SER A 184 11.54 2.69 3.16
C SER A 184 11.43 1.16 3.16
N ALA A 185 12.51 0.41 2.91
CA ALA A 185 12.48 -1.04 2.98
C ALA A 185 12.05 -1.54 4.37
N LEU A 186 12.62 -0.99 5.44
CA LEU A 186 12.30 -1.40 6.81
C LEU A 186 10.91 -0.91 7.24
N ALA A 187 10.66 0.39 7.15
CA ALA A 187 9.47 1.01 7.71
C ALA A 187 8.20 0.75 6.90
N PHE A 188 8.30 0.55 5.58
CA PHE A 188 7.12 0.31 4.73
C PHE A 188 6.92 -1.17 4.37
N VAL A 189 8.00 -1.95 4.18
CA VAL A 189 7.91 -3.34 3.72
C VAL A 189 8.15 -4.35 4.84
N PHE A 190 9.39 -4.46 5.32
CA PHE A 190 9.80 -5.59 6.15
C PHE A 190 9.15 -5.59 7.54
N ILE A 191 9.22 -4.49 8.28
CA ILE A 191 8.68 -4.43 9.64
C ILE A 191 7.15 -4.63 9.62
N PRO A 192 6.37 -3.90 8.80
CA PRO A 192 4.93 -4.14 8.66
C PRO A 192 4.60 -5.60 8.28
N SER A 193 5.26 -6.16 7.26
CA SER A 193 5.00 -7.54 6.83
C SER A 193 5.30 -8.57 7.93
N ILE A 194 6.42 -8.44 8.64
CA ILE A 194 6.77 -9.36 9.74
C ILE A 194 5.74 -9.28 10.87
N ILE A 195 5.36 -8.06 11.28
CA ILE A 195 4.33 -7.86 12.32
C ILE A 195 2.99 -8.46 11.86
N MET A 196 2.56 -8.17 10.64
CA MET A 196 1.33 -8.71 10.08
C MET A 196 1.35 -10.25 10.00
N LEU A 197 2.48 -10.86 9.64
CA LEU A 197 2.63 -12.32 9.63
C LEU A 197 2.51 -12.92 11.03
N ILE A 198 3.21 -12.35 12.02
CA ILE A 198 3.20 -12.83 13.41
C ILE A 198 1.79 -12.72 13.99
N PHE A 199 1.18 -11.54 13.94
CA PHE A 199 -0.15 -11.31 14.51
C PHE A 199 -1.25 -11.98 13.69
N GLY A 200 -1.12 -12.07 12.36
CA GLY A 200 -2.02 -12.81 11.50
C GLY A 200 -2.03 -14.30 11.83
N TYR A 201 -0.85 -14.92 11.94
CA TYR A 201 -0.71 -16.32 12.36
C TYR A 201 -1.27 -16.54 13.76
N ALA A 202 -0.93 -15.69 14.73
CA ALA A 202 -1.43 -15.80 16.09
C ALA A 202 -2.96 -15.66 16.16
N THR A 203 -3.54 -14.80 15.32
CA THR A 203 -4.99 -14.68 15.18
C THR A 203 -5.60 -15.99 14.68
N VAL A 204 -5.07 -16.59 13.61
CA VAL A 204 -5.55 -17.87 13.07
C VAL A 204 -5.49 -18.97 14.13
N GLN A 205 -4.41 -19.04 14.91
CA GLN A 205 -4.27 -20.01 16.00
C GLN A 205 -5.33 -19.82 17.08
N ASN A 206 -5.59 -18.59 17.49
CA ASN A 206 -6.65 -18.29 18.45
C ASN A 206 -8.03 -18.69 17.92
N VAL A 207 -8.33 -18.38 16.65
CA VAL A 207 -9.60 -18.76 16.01
C VAL A 207 -9.76 -20.28 15.97
N ARG A 208 -8.73 -21.02 15.55
CA ARG A 208 -8.77 -22.49 15.50
C ARG A 208 -9.03 -23.08 16.90
N LYS A 209 -8.32 -22.61 17.92
CA LYS A 209 -8.54 -23.04 19.32
C LYS A 209 -9.94 -22.73 19.82
N LEU A 210 -10.54 -21.62 19.41
CA LEU A 210 -11.93 -21.31 19.75
C LEU A 210 -12.90 -22.28 19.07
N LEU A 211 -12.70 -22.60 17.79
CA LEU A 211 -13.55 -23.55 17.05
C LEU A 211 -13.46 -24.99 17.61
N PHE A 212 -12.25 -25.47 17.94
CA PHE A 212 -12.07 -26.80 18.53
C PHE A 212 -12.60 -26.93 19.96
N SER A 213 -12.69 -25.82 20.70
CA SER A 213 -13.21 -25.80 22.07
C SER A 213 -14.74 -25.78 22.13
N ILE A 214 -15.44 -25.67 20.99
CA ILE A 214 -16.91 -25.68 20.86
C ILE A 214 -17.38 -27.07 20.36
N ALA A 215 -16.75 -28.15 20.82
CA ALA A 215 -17.38 -29.46 20.76
C ALA A 215 -18.71 -29.42 21.55
N PRO A 216 -19.78 -30.10 21.11
CA PRO A 216 -21.15 -29.84 21.56
C PRO A 216 -21.34 -30.34 22.99
N THR A 217 -21.05 -29.48 23.97
CA THR A 217 -21.51 -29.68 25.34
C THR A 217 -22.67 -28.71 25.56
N THR A 218 -23.87 -29.28 25.56
CA THR A 218 -25.11 -28.69 26.07
C THR A 218 -24.86 -27.95 27.37
N SER A 219 -24.76 -26.63 27.32
CA SER A 219 -24.78 -25.80 28.52
C SER A 219 -25.35 -24.43 28.21
N THR A 220 -26.59 -24.30 28.66
CA THR A 220 -27.40 -23.12 28.89
C THR A 220 -26.61 -22.09 29.73
N HIS A 221 -26.70 -20.81 29.35
CA HIS A 221 -26.27 -19.63 30.15
C HIS A 221 -24.78 -19.23 30.23
N GLY A 222 -24.01 -19.39 29.15
CA GLY A 222 -22.78 -18.62 28.94
C GLY A 222 -22.82 -17.91 27.59
N THR A 223 -22.53 -16.61 27.54
CA THR A 223 -22.46 -15.80 26.30
C THR A 223 -21.42 -16.42 25.37
N THR A 224 -21.85 -17.35 24.53
CA THR A 224 -20.99 -18.11 23.62
C THR A 224 -20.48 -17.15 22.55
N MET A 225 -19.26 -16.66 22.78
CA MET A 225 -18.53 -15.75 21.91
C MET A 225 -18.08 -16.47 20.64
N THR A 226 -19.02 -16.68 19.74
CA THR A 226 -18.74 -17.14 18.39
C THR A 226 -18.08 -16.00 17.61
N MET A 227 -16.84 -16.23 17.15
CA MET A 227 -16.22 -15.33 16.18
C MET A 227 -17.12 -15.23 14.95
N LYS A 228 -17.52 -14.00 14.59
CA LYS A 228 -18.45 -13.79 13.49
C LYS A 228 -17.79 -14.22 12.18
N LYS A 229 -18.58 -14.74 11.24
CA LYS A 229 -18.15 -15.07 9.87
C LYS A 229 -17.35 -13.93 9.21
N THR A 230 -17.71 -12.68 9.54
CA THR A 230 -17.02 -11.45 9.16
C THR A 230 -15.55 -11.43 9.58
N ASP A 231 -15.23 -11.79 10.82
CA ASP A 231 -13.86 -11.74 11.33
C ASP A 231 -12.95 -12.77 10.65
N ARG A 232 -13.46 -13.97 10.37
CA ARG A 232 -12.71 -15.00 9.64
C ARG A 232 -12.35 -14.56 8.23
N GLN A 233 -13.27 -13.87 7.55
CA GLN A 233 -13.03 -13.36 6.20
C GLN A 233 -12.04 -12.19 6.19
N LEU A 234 -12.14 -11.28 7.17
CA LEU A 234 -11.16 -10.20 7.33
C LEU A 234 -9.75 -10.75 7.57
N ILE A 235 -9.59 -11.85 8.32
CA ILE A 235 -8.29 -12.51 8.50
C ILE A 235 -7.77 -13.09 7.18
N GLN A 236 -8.62 -13.75 6.39
CA GLN A 236 -8.24 -14.30 5.08
C GLN A 236 -7.80 -13.20 4.11
N MET A 237 -8.51 -12.07 4.10
CA MET A 237 -8.16 -10.88 3.32
C MET A 237 -6.77 -10.35 3.68
N LEU A 238 -6.49 -10.23 4.99
CA LEU A 238 -5.21 -9.73 5.49
C LEU A 238 -4.05 -10.64 5.05
N ILE A 239 -4.20 -11.96 5.12
CA ILE A 239 -3.17 -12.90 4.68
C ILE A 239 -2.82 -12.73 3.20
N VAL A 240 -3.83 -12.67 2.32
CA VAL A 240 -3.63 -12.47 0.88
C VAL A 240 -2.95 -11.13 0.62
N GLN A 241 -3.36 -10.09 1.34
CA GLN A 241 -2.78 -8.77 1.21
C GLN A 241 -1.32 -8.71 1.66
N ILE A 242 -0.94 -9.40 2.73
CA ILE A 242 0.45 -9.51 3.20
C ILE A 242 1.33 -10.14 2.13
N ILE A 243 0.87 -11.25 1.53
CA ILE A 243 1.61 -11.98 0.49
C ILE A 243 1.84 -11.07 -0.72
N LEU A 244 0.78 -10.43 -1.23
CA LEU A 244 0.88 -9.57 -2.40
C LEU A 244 1.70 -8.30 -2.14
N LEU A 245 1.54 -7.67 -0.97
CA LEU A 245 2.34 -6.52 -0.57
C LEU A 245 3.83 -6.90 -0.50
N THR A 246 4.15 -8.07 0.02
CA THR A 246 5.54 -8.55 0.11
C THR A 246 6.11 -8.86 -1.27
N ILE A 247 5.39 -9.62 -2.10
CA ILE A 247 5.83 -10.01 -3.45
C ILE A 247 6.04 -8.79 -4.35
N PHE A 248 5.19 -7.78 -4.27
CA PHE A 248 5.29 -6.61 -5.17
C PHE A 248 6.27 -5.53 -4.68
N ASN A 249 6.56 -5.44 -3.38
CA ASN A 249 7.44 -4.40 -2.86
C ASN A 249 8.89 -4.85 -2.64
N ILE A 250 9.15 -6.14 -2.37
CA ILE A 250 10.53 -6.64 -2.20
C ILE A 250 11.39 -6.45 -3.46
N PRO A 251 10.93 -6.78 -4.69
CA PRO A 251 11.73 -6.60 -5.89
C PRO A 251 12.15 -5.14 -6.10
N LEU A 252 11.26 -4.20 -5.78
CA LEU A 252 11.56 -2.77 -5.85
C LEU A 252 12.64 -2.38 -4.82
N ALA A 253 12.52 -2.84 -3.57
CA ALA A 253 13.50 -2.56 -2.53
C ALA A 253 14.90 -3.08 -2.91
N ILE A 254 14.97 -4.31 -3.43
CA ILE A 254 16.23 -4.92 -3.90
C ILE A 254 16.80 -4.10 -5.06
N GLN A 255 15.98 -3.77 -6.06
CA GLN A 255 16.43 -3.01 -7.23
C GLN A 255 16.97 -1.63 -6.85
N ARG A 256 16.33 -0.94 -5.90
CA ARG A 256 16.78 0.38 -5.43
C ARG A 256 18.10 0.33 -4.67
N LEU A 257 18.28 -0.69 -3.81
CA LEU A 257 19.55 -0.94 -3.14
C LEU A 257 20.64 -1.25 -4.16
N TYR A 258 20.36 -2.12 -5.15
CA TYR A 258 21.29 -2.43 -6.23
C TYR A 258 21.71 -1.19 -7.02
N LEU A 259 20.77 -0.35 -7.43
CA LEU A 259 21.05 0.89 -8.16
C LEU A 259 21.90 1.87 -7.35
N THR A 260 21.66 1.95 -6.04
CA THR A 260 22.42 2.82 -5.13
C THR A 260 23.84 2.30 -4.92
N SER A 261 24.01 0.99 -4.70
CA SER A 261 25.32 0.36 -4.51
C SER A 261 26.18 0.38 -5.77
N THR A 262 25.56 0.42 -6.95
CA THR A 262 26.26 0.48 -8.24
C THR A 262 26.37 1.90 -8.82
N LEU A 263 26.10 2.94 -8.02
CA LEU A 263 26.04 4.33 -8.50
C LEU A 263 27.37 4.81 -9.10
N ASN A 264 28.50 4.44 -8.49
CA ASN A 264 29.84 4.87 -8.92
C ASN A 264 30.50 3.88 -9.89
N VAL A 265 29.81 2.80 -10.25
CA VAL A 265 30.32 1.82 -11.20
C VAL A 265 30.01 2.32 -12.61
N PRO A 266 30.99 2.41 -13.53
CA PRO A 266 30.72 2.78 -14.90
C PRO A 266 29.80 1.75 -15.57
N LYS A 267 28.71 2.23 -16.18
CA LYS A 267 27.68 1.38 -16.82
C LYS A 267 27.68 1.62 -18.31
N SER A 268 27.59 0.53 -19.09
CA SER A 268 27.26 0.65 -20.51
C SER A 268 25.83 1.19 -20.68
N LEU A 269 25.56 1.84 -21.82
CA LEU A 269 24.22 2.35 -22.15
C LEU A 269 23.17 1.23 -22.12
N LEU A 270 23.53 0.04 -22.60
CA LEU A 270 22.67 -1.15 -22.58
C LEU A 270 22.33 -1.56 -21.15
N ARG A 271 23.32 -1.64 -20.26
CA ARG A 271 23.10 -1.99 -18.85
C ARG A 271 22.20 -0.96 -18.17
N SER A 272 22.43 0.33 -18.40
CA SER A 272 21.59 1.40 -17.85
C SER A 272 20.14 1.33 -18.36
N ALA A 273 19.93 0.97 -19.62
CA ALA A 273 18.58 0.81 -20.19
C ALA A 273 17.83 -0.36 -19.56
N ILE A 274 18.49 -1.51 -19.38
CA ILE A 274 17.91 -2.69 -18.71
C ILE A 274 17.57 -2.39 -17.25
N GLU A 275 18.53 -1.80 -16.52
CA GLU A 275 18.35 -1.44 -15.11
C GLU A 275 17.19 -0.45 -14.91
N ASN A 276 17.03 0.51 -15.83
CA ASN A 276 15.89 1.43 -15.82
C ASN A 276 14.57 0.67 -16.08
N LEU A 277 14.51 -0.19 -17.09
CA LEU A 277 13.31 -1.00 -17.36
C LEU A 277 12.89 -1.82 -16.13
N CYS A 278 13.83 -2.53 -15.50
CA CYS A 278 13.58 -3.31 -14.29
C CYS A 278 13.07 -2.43 -13.14
N PHE A 279 13.70 -1.29 -12.91
CA PHE A 279 13.26 -0.34 -11.89
C PHE A 279 11.83 0.14 -12.16
N GLN A 280 11.51 0.55 -13.39
CA GLN A 280 10.18 1.04 -13.71
C GLN A 280 9.11 -0.05 -13.56
N LEU A 281 9.42 -1.29 -13.97
CA LEU A 281 8.53 -2.43 -13.81
C LEU A 281 8.22 -2.68 -12.33
N PHE A 282 9.25 -2.80 -11.49
CA PHE A 282 9.06 -3.05 -10.06
C PHE A 282 8.42 -1.86 -9.33
N TYR A 283 8.68 -0.63 -9.79
CA TYR A 283 7.99 0.54 -9.28
C TYR A 283 6.48 0.45 -9.55
N LEU A 284 6.08 0.14 -10.78
CA LEU A 284 4.66 -0.02 -11.12
C LEU A 284 4.00 -1.15 -10.32
N LEU A 285 4.67 -2.29 -10.17
CA LEU A 285 4.17 -3.41 -9.35
C LEU A 285 3.96 -3.00 -7.88
N SER A 286 4.92 -2.28 -7.29
CA SER A 286 4.80 -1.73 -5.95
C SER A 286 3.57 -0.82 -5.82
N PHE A 287 3.33 0.09 -6.78
CA PHE A 287 2.16 0.96 -6.75
C PHE A 287 0.83 0.22 -6.92
N MET A 288 0.83 -0.89 -7.67
CA MET A 288 -0.33 -1.76 -7.80
C MET A 288 -0.81 -2.27 -6.43
N SER A 289 0.11 -2.51 -5.49
CA SER A 289 -0.23 -2.98 -4.13
C SER A 289 -1.14 -2.02 -3.34
N PHE A 290 -1.14 -0.72 -3.66
CA PHE A 290 -2.06 0.26 -3.05
C PHE A 290 -3.44 0.29 -3.71
N GLY A 291 -3.58 -0.18 -4.95
CA GLY A 291 -4.85 -0.23 -5.67
C GLY A 291 -5.64 -1.53 -5.49
N MET A 292 -4.94 -2.63 -5.17
CA MET A 292 -5.53 -3.96 -5.03
C MET A 292 -6.44 -4.24 -3.81
N PRO A 293 -6.34 -3.56 -2.65
CA PRO A 293 -7.03 -4.00 -1.43
C PRO A 293 -8.53 -4.26 -1.61
N PHE A 294 -9.26 -3.34 -2.26
CA PHE A 294 -10.68 -3.51 -2.57
C PHE A 294 -10.99 -4.78 -3.36
N TYR A 295 -10.22 -5.06 -4.42
CA TYR A 295 -10.43 -6.20 -5.29
C TYR A 295 -10.15 -7.50 -4.54
N ILE A 296 -9.10 -7.53 -3.72
CA ILE A 296 -8.78 -8.66 -2.84
C ILE A 296 -9.94 -8.89 -1.87
N TYR A 297 -10.42 -7.85 -1.19
CA TYR A 297 -11.51 -7.96 -0.21
C TYR A 297 -12.79 -8.48 -0.85
N THR A 298 -13.13 -7.94 -2.02
CA THR A 298 -14.34 -8.34 -2.77
C THR A 298 -14.24 -9.77 -3.28
N LEU A 299 -13.11 -10.18 -3.85
CA LEU A 299 -12.96 -11.55 -4.38
C LEU A 299 -12.93 -12.59 -3.25
N THR A 300 -12.21 -12.33 -2.17
CA THR A 300 -11.96 -13.31 -1.10
C THR A 300 -13.09 -13.40 -0.07
N GLY A 301 -13.88 -12.34 0.17
CA GLY A 301 -14.91 -12.32 1.21
C GLY A 301 -16.32 -12.10 0.71
N THR A 302 -17.22 -13.03 1.02
CA THR A 302 -18.66 -12.87 0.73
C THR A 302 -19.31 -11.76 1.55
N VAL A 303 -18.78 -11.44 2.74
CA VAL A 303 -19.27 -10.31 3.55
C VAL A 303 -18.98 -9.00 2.83
N PHE A 304 -17.76 -8.80 2.35
CA PHE A 304 -17.41 -7.57 1.64
C PHE A 304 -18.16 -7.42 0.31
N ARG A 305 -18.43 -8.54 -0.39
CA ARG A 305 -19.36 -8.54 -1.53
C ARG A 305 -20.77 -8.10 -1.14
N ASN A 306 -21.31 -8.61 -0.04
CA ASN A 306 -22.65 -8.24 0.41
C ASN A 306 -22.72 -6.75 0.79
N GLU A 307 -21.69 -6.24 1.47
CA GLU A 307 -21.53 -4.82 1.81
C GLU A 307 -21.49 -3.92 0.57
N PHE A 308 -20.73 -4.32 -0.46
CA PHE A 308 -20.70 -3.64 -1.75
C PHE A 308 -22.05 -3.65 -2.45
N MET A 309 -22.73 -4.80 -2.49
CA MET A 309 -24.06 -4.93 -3.10
C MET A 309 -25.12 -4.12 -2.35
N GLU A 310 -25.03 -4.01 -1.02
CA GLU A 310 -25.90 -3.17 -0.21
C GLU A 310 -25.69 -1.69 -0.51
N LEU A 311 -24.43 -1.24 -0.61
CA LEU A 311 -24.09 0.12 -1.04
C LEU A 311 -24.69 0.42 -2.42
N PHE A 312 -24.50 -0.48 -3.39
CA PHE A 312 -25.03 -0.31 -4.73
C PHE A 312 -26.56 -0.22 -4.74
N ARG A 313 -27.25 -1.07 -3.96
CA ARG A 313 -28.72 -1.02 -3.80
C ARG A 313 -29.18 0.29 -3.16
N PHE A 314 -28.47 0.78 -2.14
CA PHE A 314 -28.78 2.05 -1.48
C PHE A 314 -28.63 3.23 -2.44
N VAL A 315 -27.52 3.32 -3.18
CA VAL A 315 -27.29 4.37 -4.17
C VAL A 315 -28.34 4.30 -5.28
N SER A 316 -28.61 3.11 -5.81
CA SER A 316 -29.63 2.91 -6.86
C SER A 316 -31.03 3.36 -6.40
N ARG A 317 -31.39 3.10 -5.15
CA ARG A 317 -32.67 3.57 -4.58
C ARG A 317 -32.71 5.09 -4.46
N LYS A 318 -31.64 5.74 -3.97
CA LYS A 318 -31.56 7.20 -3.89
C LYS A 318 -31.61 7.89 -5.25
N VAL A 319 -30.88 7.35 -6.25
CA VAL A 319 -30.91 7.89 -7.62
C VAL A 319 -32.30 7.77 -8.23
N ARG A 320 -32.99 6.63 -8.04
CA ARG A 320 -34.39 6.49 -8.48
C ARG A 320 -35.32 7.50 -7.82
N ILE A 321 -35.18 7.73 -6.51
CA ILE A 321 -36.02 8.71 -5.79
C ILE A 321 -35.74 10.15 -6.25
N ALA A 322 -34.49 10.49 -6.58
CA ALA A 322 -34.12 11.83 -7.06
C ALA A 322 -34.45 12.07 -8.55
N ALA A 323 -34.84 11.03 -9.29
CA ALA A 323 -35.26 11.11 -10.70
C ALA A 323 -36.79 11.29 -10.85
N PHE A 324 -37.53 11.31 -9.74
CA PHE A 324 -38.94 11.68 -9.64
C PHE A 324 -39.07 13.02 -8.91
#